data_AF-A0AA86VFN7-F1
#
_entry.id   AF-A0AA86VFN7-F1
#
_cell.length_a   1.000
_cell.length_b   1.000
_cell.length_c   1.000
_cell.angle_alpha   90.00
_cell.angle_beta   90.00
_cell.angle_gamma   90.00
#
_symmetry.space_group_name_H-M   'P 1'
#
loop_
_entity.id
_entity.type
_entity.pdbx_description
1 polymer ?
#
loop_
_entity_poly.entity_id
_entity_poly.type
_entity_poly.pdbx_seq_one_letter_code
_entity_poly.pdbx_strand_id
1 'polypeptide(L)'
;MSLPRIIKSANASITAYIRPNSRPYHHPNHSLLFPKSQHTLFHSFTFMGLIFGKISVETPKYEMIKSTNEYEIRKYPPCVVAEVTYDPSQFKGNKDGGFMVLANYIGALGNPQNTKPEKIAMTAPVITKDSDEGGEKIAMTAPVVTKDGGGGGDEEGKKHKMVTMQFVLPAVYGKAEEAPKPTDERVVIKEEGARKYGVVKFGGVASEEVVREKVKKLRVSLENDGFKVVGNFLLGRYNPPWTIPVFRTNEVMIPVE
;
A
#
# COMPACT_ATOMS: atom_id res chain seq x y z
N MET A 1 97.74 7.48 6.28
CA MET A 1 99.08 6.94 5.96
C MET A 1 99.32 5.77 6.91
N SER A 2 99.76 4.60 6.41
CA SER A 2 100.13 3.37 7.15
C SER A 2 99.19 2.74 8.20
N LEU A 3 98.81 1.48 7.91
CA LEU A 3 98.63 0.35 8.85
C LEU A 3 100.05 -0.22 9.21
N PRO A 4 100.31 -1.42 9.81
CA PRO A 4 99.43 -2.55 10.19
C PRO A 4 99.81 -3.34 11.49
N ARG A 5 99.18 -4.53 11.63
CA ARG A 5 99.57 -5.79 12.35
C ARG A 5 98.79 -6.10 13.65
N ILE A 6 98.13 -7.28 13.82
CA ILE A 6 98.50 -8.72 13.63
C ILE A 6 99.47 -9.17 14.75
N ILE A 7 99.37 -10.31 15.45
CA ILE A 7 98.67 -11.62 15.25
C ILE A 7 97.64 -11.89 16.41
N LYS A 8 97.13 -13.07 16.82
CA LYS A 8 97.42 -14.52 16.56
C LYS A 8 96.15 -15.41 16.48
N SER A 9 96.10 -16.57 17.16
CA SER A 9 95.20 -17.71 16.86
C SER A 9 95.11 -18.75 17.99
N ALA A 10 94.00 -19.51 18.09
CA ALA A 10 93.97 -20.93 18.46
C ALA A 10 92.59 -21.57 18.16
N ASN A 11 92.57 -22.86 17.77
CA ASN A 11 91.36 -23.68 17.57
C ASN A 11 91.23 -24.75 18.66
N ALA A 12 90.01 -25.11 19.04
CA ALA A 12 89.65 -26.44 19.54
C ALA A 12 88.14 -26.70 19.33
N SER A 13 87.77 -27.92 18.95
CA SER A 13 86.39 -28.35 18.73
C SER A 13 86.02 -29.49 19.69
N ILE A 14 84.73 -29.66 20.02
CA ILE A 14 84.02 -30.97 20.02
C ILE A 14 82.50 -30.79 20.36
N THR A 15 81.69 -31.03 19.34
CA THR A 15 80.42 -31.80 19.28
C THR A 15 79.45 -31.91 20.47
N ALA A 16 78.30 -31.22 20.33
CA ALA A 16 76.90 -31.63 20.55
C ALA A 16 76.38 -32.18 21.92
N TYR A 17 75.20 -31.67 22.35
CA TYR A 17 73.93 -32.38 22.08
C TYR A 17 72.69 -31.45 22.16
N ILE A 18 71.55 -31.91 21.62
CA ILE A 18 70.31 -31.12 21.41
C ILE A 18 69.31 -31.30 22.56
N ARG A 19 68.74 -30.20 23.09
CA ARG A 19 67.33 -30.09 23.54
C ARG A 19 66.79 -28.65 23.34
N PRO A 20 65.51 -28.47 22.94
CA PRO A 20 64.94 -27.15 22.65
C PRO A 20 64.29 -26.47 23.87
N ASN A 21 64.15 -25.13 23.79
CA ASN A 21 63.16 -24.35 24.55
C ASN A 21 61.72 -24.86 24.21
N SER A 22 60.71 -24.73 25.06
CA SER A 22 60.28 -23.49 25.73
C SER A 22 59.53 -23.72 27.05
N ARG A 23 59.24 -22.60 27.75
CA ARG A 23 58.56 -22.53 29.06
C ARG A 23 57.04 -22.81 28.98
N PRO A 24 56.35 -23.12 30.10
CA PRO A 24 55.03 -23.76 30.07
C PRO A 24 53.87 -22.84 29.67
N TYR A 25 52.76 -23.47 29.29
CA TYR A 25 51.50 -22.81 28.93
C TYR A 25 50.95 -21.93 30.07
N HIS A 26 50.46 -20.76 29.69
CA HIS A 26 49.47 -19.98 30.44
C HIS A 26 48.24 -19.82 29.55
N HIS A 27 47.05 -20.05 30.10
CA HIS A 27 45.79 -19.78 29.42
C HIS A 27 45.41 -18.30 29.56
N PRO A 28 45.24 -17.55 28.46
CA PRO A 28 44.45 -16.33 28.47
C PRO A 28 42.96 -16.71 28.30
N ASN A 29 42.10 -16.26 29.21
CA ASN A 29 40.65 -16.42 29.06
C ASN A 29 40.15 -15.51 27.93
N HIS A 30 39.93 -16.07 26.74
CA HIS A 30 39.25 -15.33 25.67
C HIS A 30 37.74 -15.39 25.87
N SER A 31 37.17 -14.35 26.49
CA SER A 31 35.73 -14.19 26.68
C SER A 31 35.04 -13.95 25.33
N LEU A 32 34.67 -15.03 24.64
CA LEU A 32 33.85 -14.98 23.43
C LEU A 32 32.45 -14.46 23.77
N LEU A 33 32.22 -13.18 23.48
CA LEU A 33 30.91 -12.56 23.49
C LEU A 33 30.07 -13.11 22.33
N PHE A 34 29.45 -14.27 22.54
CA PHE A 34 28.36 -14.74 21.69
C PHE A 34 27.22 -13.71 21.74
N PRO A 35 26.83 -13.09 20.61
CA PRO A 35 25.62 -12.27 20.59
C PRO A 35 24.43 -13.19 20.90
N LYS A 36 23.68 -12.87 21.96
CA LYS A 36 22.48 -13.63 22.32
C LYS A 36 21.53 -13.63 21.13
N SER A 37 21.12 -14.83 20.69
CA SER A 37 20.06 -14.98 19.70
C SER A 37 18.77 -14.37 20.26
N GLN A 38 18.47 -13.15 19.83
CA GLN A 38 17.15 -12.55 20.01
C GLN A 38 16.19 -13.39 19.17
N HIS A 39 15.31 -14.15 19.82
CA HIS A 39 14.30 -14.93 19.10
C HIS A 39 13.35 -13.97 18.38
N THR A 40 13.56 -13.80 17.07
CA THR A 40 12.66 -13.03 16.20
C THR A 40 11.33 -13.78 16.09
N LEU A 41 10.45 -13.54 17.05
CA LEU A 41 9.06 -13.98 17.05
C LEU A 41 8.32 -13.24 15.93
N PHE A 42 8.47 -13.79 14.72
CA PHE A 42 7.77 -13.34 13.52
C PHE A 42 6.25 -13.31 13.77
N HIS A 43 5.58 -12.27 13.28
CA HIS A 43 4.15 -12.01 13.48
C HIS A 43 3.22 -12.97 12.68
N SER A 44 3.38 -14.28 12.90
CA SER A 44 2.64 -15.35 12.20
C SER A 44 1.13 -15.31 12.46
N PHE A 45 0.70 -14.75 13.59
CA PHE A 45 -0.72 -14.69 13.98
C PHE A 45 -1.59 -13.70 13.17
N THR A 46 -1.00 -12.79 12.39
CA THR A 46 -1.79 -11.77 11.66
C THR A 46 -2.45 -12.32 10.40
N PHE A 47 -1.77 -13.24 9.69
CA PHE A 47 -2.15 -13.61 8.31
C PHE A 47 -3.44 -14.43 8.25
N MET A 48 -3.66 -15.34 9.21
CA MET A 48 -4.85 -16.19 9.24
C MET A 48 -6.14 -15.38 9.38
N GLY A 49 -6.13 -14.30 10.18
CA GLY A 49 -7.30 -13.43 10.35
C GLY A 49 -7.76 -12.76 9.06
N LEU A 50 -6.82 -12.37 8.19
CA LEU A 50 -7.12 -11.74 6.90
C LEU A 50 -7.85 -12.70 5.95
N ILE A 51 -7.53 -14.01 5.99
CA ILE A 51 -8.18 -15.04 5.17
C ILE A 51 -9.67 -15.16 5.53
N PHE A 52 -9.99 -15.05 6.82
CA PHE A 52 -11.36 -15.07 7.38
C PHE A 52 -12.00 -13.68 7.52
N GLY A 53 -11.56 -12.70 6.72
CA GLY A 53 -12.26 -11.42 6.57
C GLY A 53 -11.97 -10.36 7.65
N LYS A 54 -11.09 -10.63 8.63
CA LYS A 54 -10.75 -9.65 9.66
C LYS A 54 -10.13 -8.40 9.02
N ILE A 55 -10.75 -7.25 9.26
CA ILE A 55 -10.16 -5.94 8.97
C ILE A 55 -9.26 -5.60 10.16
N SER A 56 -7.97 -5.36 9.91
CA SER A 56 -6.96 -5.07 10.95
C SER A 56 -6.05 -3.89 10.60
N VAL A 57 -6.37 -3.19 9.52
CA VAL A 57 -5.78 -1.91 9.12
C VAL A 57 -6.66 -0.76 9.61
N GLU A 58 -6.12 0.47 9.61
CA GLU A 58 -6.91 1.67 9.92
C GLU A 58 -8.06 1.84 8.92
N THR A 59 -9.23 2.28 9.42
CA THR A 59 -10.38 2.62 8.60
C THR A 59 -10.86 4.06 8.87
N PRO A 60 -11.39 4.78 7.87
CA PRO A 60 -11.94 6.12 8.06
C PRO A 60 -13.05 6.13 9.12
N LYS A 61 -12.82 6.89 10.20
CA LYS A 61 -13.83 7.14 11.24
C LYS A 61 -14.99 7.96 10.67
N TYR A 62 -16.19 7.73 11.17
CA TYR A 62 -17.40 8.46 10.77
C TYR A 62 -18.35 8.67 11.94
N GLU A 63 -19.19 9.69 11.79
CA GLU A 63 -20.37 9.95 12.60
C GLU A 63 -21.57 9.24 11.94
N MET A 64 -22.27 8.38 12.68
CA MET A 64 -23.48 7.70 12.19
C MET A 64 -24.69 8.60 12.45
N ILE A 65 -25.31 9.10 11.38
CA ILE A 65 -26.41 10.07 11.41
C ILE A 65 -27.77 9.37 11.45
N LYS A 66 -27.90 8.24 10.74
CA LYS A 66 -29.11 7.40 10.67
C LYS A 66 -28.66 5.96 10.40
N SER A 67 -29.40 4.99 10.94
CA SER A 67 -29.28 3.57 10.58
C SER A 67 -30.68 3.03 10.29
N THR A 68 -30.81 2.22 9.25
CA THR A 68 -32.01 1.45 8.93
C THR A 68 -31.66 -0.03 8.78
N ASN A 69 -32.63 -0.88 8.47
CA ASN A 69 -32.38 -2.29 8.13
C ASN A 69 -31.75 -2.47 6.73
N GLU A 70 -31.72 -1.40 5.91
CA GLU A 70 -31.28 -1.45 4.51
C GLU A 70 -29.97 -0.68 4.27
N TYR A 71 -29.76 0.43 4.99
CA TYR A 71 -28.63 1.34 4.78
C TYR A 71 -28.32 2.20 6.02
N GLU A 72 -27.14 2.81 6.04
CA GLU A 72 -26.70 3.78 7.04
C GLU A 72 -26.47 5.15 6.37
N ILE A 73 -26.78 6.26 7.06
CA ILE A 73 -26.21 7.58 6.71
C ILE A 73 -24.99 7.81 7.59
N ARG A 74 -23.83 7.99 6.94
CA ARG A 74 -22.56 8.26 7.59
C ARG A 74 -22.00 9.60 7.14
N LYS A 75 -21.49 10.38 8.10
CA LYS A 75 -20.75 11.62 7.86
C LYS A 75 -19.28 11.40 8.21
N TYR A 76 -18.42 11.50 7.22
CA TYR A 76 -16.98 11.37 7.36
C TYR A 76 -16.34 12.76 7.52
N PRO A 77 -15.29 12.90 8.36
CA PRO A 77 -14.49 14.11 8.44
C PRO A 77 -13.67 14.30 7.15
N PRO A 78 -12.99 15.45 6.97
CA PRO A 78 -11.99 15.60 5.92
C PRO A 78 -10.88 14.55 6.06
N CYS A 79 -10.31 14.12 4.94
CA CYS A 79 -9.12 13.26 4.93
C CYS A 79 -8.28 13.47 3.67
N VAL A 80 -7.03 12.99 3.72
CA VAL A 80 -6.14 12.93 2.56
C VAL A 80 -6.32 11.58 1.86
N VAL A 81 -6.35 11.60 0.53
CA VAL A 81 -6.38 10.42 -0.32
C VAL A 81 -5.23 10.44 -1.32
N ALA A 82 -4.71 9.26 -1.68
CA ALA A 82 -3.89 9.09 -2.88
C ALA A 82 -4.71 8.36 -3.92
N GLU A 83 -4.85 8.92 -5.12
CA GLU A 83 -5.67 8.37 -6.19
C GLU A 83 -4.91 8.22 -7.51
N VAL A 84 -5.38 7.29 -8.34
CA VAL A 84 -4.90 7.07 -9.71
C VAL A 84 -6.09 6.88 -10.65
N THR A 85 -6.09 7.61 -11.75
CA THR A 85 -7.08 7.47 -12.83
C THR A 85 -6.42 6.80 -14.04
N TYR A 86 -6.99 5.70 -14.52
CA TYR A 86 -6.40 4.85 -15.56
C TYR A 86 -7.48 4.19 -16.41
N ASP A 87 -7.11 3.75 -17.61
CA ASP A 87 -7.94 2.88 -18.43
C ASP A 87 -7.65 1.40 -18.09
N PRO A 88 -8.65 0.59 -17.67
CA PRO A 88 -8.46 -0.83 -17.43
C PRO A 88 -7.93 -1.61 -18.64
N SER A 89 -8.13 -1.16 -19.89
CA SER A 89 -7.61 -1.85 -21.08
C SER A 89 -6.08 -1.95 -21.07
N GLN A 90 -5.39 -0.91 -20.56
CA GLN A 90 -3.93 -0.85 -20.38
C GLN A 90 -3.40 -1.97 -19.47
N PHE A 91 -4.27 -2.52 -18.60
CA PHE A 91 -3.97 -3.62 -17.69
C PHE A 91 -4.64 -4.93 -18.12
N LYS A 92 -4.91 -5.13 -19.42
CA LYS A 92 -5.63 -6.29 -19.98
C LYS A 92 -7.04 -6.47 -19.40
N GLY A 93 -7.72 -5.36 -19.11
CA GLY A 93 -9.04 -5.34 -18.44
C GLY A 93 -8.98 -5.50 -16.93
N ASN A 94 -7.80 -5.66 -16.32
CA ASN A 94 -7.67 -5.84 -14.87
C ASN A 94 -8.04 -4.54 -14.12
N LYS A 95 -9.21 -4.55 -13.49
CA LYS A 95 -9.71 -3.44 -12.65
C LYS A 95 -8.86 -3.18 -11.40
N ASP A 96 -7.90 -4.04 -11.05
CA ASP A 96 -6.93 -3.83 -9.97
C ASP A 96 -5.55 -3.33 -10.47
N GLY A 97 -5.44 -2.91 -11.73
CA GLY A 97 -4.23 -2.25 -12.24
C GLY A 97 -3.80 -1.01 -11.42
N GLY A 98 -4.75 -0.15 -11.08
CA GLY A 98 -4.52 1.01 -10.20
C GLY A 98 -4.12 0.65 -8.77
N PHE A 99 -4.54 -0.51 -8.26
CA PHE A 99 -4.15 -0.97 -6.92
C PHE A 99 -2.64 -1.14 -6.82
N MET A 100 -2.00 -1.71 -7.85
CA MET A 100 -0.55 -1.91 -7.87
C MET A 100 0.23 -0.59 -7.89
N VAL A 101 -0.28 0.44 -8.58
CA VAL A 101 0.35 1.77 -8.61
C VAL A 101 0.31 2.40 -7.20
N LEU A 102 -0.85 2.38 -6.54
CA LEU A 102 -1.00 2.91 -5.18
C LEU A 102 -0.26 2.06 -4.12
N ALA A 103 -0.24 0.73 -4.27
CA ALA A 103 0.48 -0.19 -3.38
C ALA A 103 2.00 -0.03 -3.45
N ASN A 104 2.54 0.27 -4.65
CA ASN A 104 3.93 0.63 -4.83
C ASN A 104 4.25 1.99 -4.19
N TYR A 105 3.40 3.01 -4.40
CA TYR A 105 3.54 4.32 -3.78
C TYR A 105 3.65 4.24 -2.24
N ILE A 106 2.73 3.55 -1.56
CA ILE A 106 2.78 3.40 -0.09
C ILE A 106 3.86 2.41 0.40
N GLY A 107 4.46 1.62 -0.48
CA GLY A 107 5.44 0.60 -0.15
C GLY A 107 4.86 -0.65 0.52
N ALA A 108 3.61 -1.02 0.19
CA ALA A 108 2.94 -2.19 0.75
C ALA A 108 3.57 -3.52 0.29
N LEU A 109 4.18 -3.53 -0.91
CA LEU A 109 4.73 -4.73 -1.56
C LEU A 109 6.26 -4.72 -1.72
N GLY A 110 6.95 -3.72 -1.16
CA GLY A 110 8.40 -3.57 -1.32
C GLY A 110 8.93 -2.27 -0.73
N ASN A 111 9.87 -1.63 -1.41
CA ASN A 111 10.27 -0.25 -1.10
C ASN A 111 9.20 0.73 -1.66
N PRO A 112 8.85 1.80 -0.93
CA PRO A 112 7.85 2.77 -1.37
C PRO A 112 8.37 3.62 -2.54
N GLN A 113 7.46 3.97 -3.46
CA GLN A 113 7.74 4.76 -4.67
C GLN A 113 7.35 6.22 -4.46
N ASN A 114 8.09 6.87 -3.56
CA ASN A 114 7.92 8.25 -3.14
C ASN A 114 9.29 8.94 -2.94
N THR A 115 9.29 10.27 -3.09
CA THR A 115 10.48 11.15 -3.16
C THR A 115 11.36 11.12 -1.91
N LYS A 116 10.80 10.73 -0.77
CA LYS A 116 11.50 10.25 0.41
C LYS A 116 11.01 8.82 0.61
N PRO A 117 11.87 7.77 0.67
CA PRO A 117 11.44 6.37 0.67
C PRO A 117 10.84 5.93 2.02
N GLU A 118 9.66 6.48 2.31
CA GLU A 118 8.95 6.37 3.59
C GLU A 118 7.70 5.49 3.42
N LYS A 119 7.55 4.47 4.27
CA LYS A 119 6.42 3.54 4.19
C LYS A 119 5.18 4.17 4.81
N ILE A 120 4.12 4.25 4.02
CA ILE A 120 2.80 4.71 4.46
C ILE A 120 2.00 3.48 4.90
N ALA A 121 1.38 3.53 6.08
CA ALA A 121 0.56 2.42 6.56
C ALA A 121 -0.66 2.20 5.63
N MET A 122 -0.93 0.94 5.29
CA MET A 122 -2.11 0.59 4.50
C MET A 122 -3.38 0.74 5.32
N THR A 123 -4.46 1.20 4.69
CA THR A 123 -5.79 1.43 5.26
C THR A 123 -6.84 0.57 4.56
N ALA A 124 -8.10 0.62 5.01
CA ALA A 124 -9.25 0.11 4.28
C ALA A 124 -10.45 1.07 4.42
N PRO A 125 -11.33 1.19 3.42
CA PRO A 125 -11.35 0.42 2.17
C PRO A 125 -10.43 0.98 1.08
N VAL A 126 -10.10 0.13 0.11
CA VAL A 126 -9.72 0.58 -1.23
C VAL A 126 -11.00 1.08 -1.91
N ILE A 127 -11.01 2.34 -2.34
CA ILE A 127 -12.17 2.96 -2.98
C ILE A 127 -12.01 2.89 -4.51
N THR A 128 -13.05 2.47 -5.22
CA THR A 128 -13.14 2.58 -6.68
C THR A 128 -14.32 3.50 -7.04
N LYS A 129 -14.05 4.55 -7.83
CA LYS A 129 -15.03 5.46 -8.42
C LYS A 129 -15.35 5.01 -9.84
N ASP A 130 -16.62 4.74 -10.13
CA ASP A 130 -17.11 4.41 -11.48
C ASP A 130 -17.84 5.63 -12.09
N SER A 131 -17.73 5.79 -13.41
CA SER A 131 -18.23 6.95 -14.16
C SER A 131 -19.69 6.82 -14.64
N ASP A 132 -20.25 5.61 -14.70
CA ASP A 132 -21.34 5.30 -15.64
C ASP A 132 -22.77 5.21 -15.08
N GLU A 133 -23.02 5.49 -13.80
CA GLU A 133 -24.39 5.42 -13.26
C GLU A 133 -25.12 6.76 -13.22
N GLY A 134 -25.66 7.15 -14.39
CA GLY A 134 -26.90 7.93 -14.54
C GLY A 134 -26.87 9.41 -14.13
N GLY A 135 -25.85 9.87 -13.40
CA GLY A 135 -25.60 11.30 -13.23
C GLY A 135 -25.20 11.94 -14.56
N GLU A 136 -25.48 13.23 -14.73
CA GLU A 136 -24.88 13.98 -15.83
C GLU A 136 -23.36 13.88 -15.77
N LYS A 137 -22.72 13.77 -16.94
CA LYS A 137 -21.27 13.70 -17.05
C LYS A 137 -20.68 15.03 -16.64
N ILE A 138 -20.36 15.18 -15.34
CA ILE A 138 -19.49 16.25 -14.88
C ILE A 138 -18.24 16.19 -15.74
N ALA A 139 -17.97 17.28 -16.46
CA ALA A 139 -16.78 17.45 -17.27
C ALA A 139 -15.58 17.67 -16.35
N MET A 140 -15.21 16.63 -15.60
CA MET A 140 -13.98 16.55 -14.83
C MET A 140 -12.85 16.86 -15.80
N THR A 141 -12.07 17.90 -15.47
CA THR A 141 -10.99 18.41 -16.31
C THR A 141 -9.96 17.32 -16.55
N ALA A 142 -10.07 16.63 -17.68
CA ALA A 142 -9.22 15.50 -18.01
C ALA A 142 -7.76 15.97 -18.08
N PRO A 143 -6.80 15.27 -17.44
CA PRO A 143 -5.39 15.60 -17.60
C PRO A 143 -5.01 15.42 -19.07
N VAL A 144 -4.54 16.50 -19.69
CA VAL A 144 -4.12 16.49 -21.10
C VAL A 144 -2.78 15.75 -21.21
N VAL A 145 -2.84 14.44 -21.43
CA VAL A 145 -1.68 13.64 -21.80
C VAL A 145 -1.58 13.58 -23.32
N THR A 146 -1.05 14.65 -23.92
CA THR A 146 -0.61 14.63 -25.31
C THR A 146 0.67 13.81 -25.45
N LYS A 147 0.56 12.60 -26.01
CA LYS A 147 1.47 12.22 -27.10
C LYS A 147 0.91 11.09 -27.97
N ASP A 148 0.89 11.33 -29.27
CA ASP A 148 0.78 10.26 -30.26
C ASP A 148 1.98 9.31 -30.15
N GLY A 149 1.71 8.01 -30.26
CA GLY A 149 2.66 6.95 -29.89
C GLY A 149 2.84 5.82 -30.91
N GLY A 150 2.01 5.76 -31.97
CA GLY A 150 2.14 4.81 -33.09
C GLY A 150 1.83 3.34 -32.77
N GLY A 151 0.95 2.68 -33.54
CA GLY A 151 0.67 1.24 -33.32
C GLY A 151 -0.24 0.54 -34.34
N GLY A 152 -1.28 1.20 -34.85
CA GLY A 152 -2.21 0.65 -35.86
C GLY A 152 -3.23 -0.38 -35.34
N GLY A 153 -4.26 -0.65 -36.15
CA GLY A 153 -5.20 -1.78 -35.94
C GLY A 153 -6.52 -1.45 -35.24
N ASP A 154 -7.40 -0.74 -35.95
CA ASP A 154 -8.85 -0.98 -36.05
C ASP A 154 -9.60 -1.56 -34.82
N GLU A 155 -10.08 -0.69 -33.93
CA GLU A 155 -11.38 -0.88 -33.26
C GLU A 155 -12.17 0.44 -33.22
N GLU A 156 -13.33 0.47 -33.89
CA GLU A 156 -14.17 1.67 -33.93
C GLU A 156 -14.89 1.95 -32.60
N GLY A 157 -14.87 3.22 -32.19
CA GLY A 157 -15.91 3.82 -31.33
C GLY A 157 -15.95 3.44 -29.84
N LYS A 158 -15.20 2.44 -29.37
CA LYS A 158 -15.15 2.10 -27.93
C LYS A 158 -14.47 3.22 -27.13
N LYS A 159 -15.26 4.05 -26.46
CA LYS A 159 -14.73 5.03 -25.49
C LYS A 159 -14.07 4.30 -24.32
N HIS A 160 -12.75 4.42 -24.23
CA HIS A 160 -11.95 3.85 -23.15
C HIS A 160 -12.44 4.38 -21.79
N LYS A 161 -12.95 3.48 -20.95
CA LYS A 161 -13.61 3.82 -19.69
C LYS A 161 -12.58 4.05 -18.59
N MET A 162 -12.26 5.31 -18.34
CA MET A 162 -11.38 5.69 -17.23
C MET A 162 -12.01 5.31 -15.88
N VAL A 163 -11.25 4.60 -15.05
CA VAL A 163 -11.60 4.25 -13.67
C VAL A 163 -10.67 5.00 -12.73
N THR A 164 -11.19 5.51 -11.61
CA THR A 164 -10.34 6.10 -10.56
C THR A 164 -10.35 5.21 -9.33
N MET A 165 -9.17 4.82 -8.85
CA MET A 165 -8.98 4.11 -7.60
C MET A 165 -8.32 5.04 -6.57
N GLN A 166 -8.71 4.94 -5.30
CA GLN A 166 -8.14 5.72 -4.21
C GLN A 166 -7.81 4.83 -3.00
N PHE A 167 -6.71 5.16 -2.32
CA PHE A 167 -6.47 4.78 -0.93
C PHE A 167 -6.69 6.02 -0.06
N VAL A 168 -7.44 5.90 1.04
CA VAL A 168 -7.45 6.93 2.09
C VAL A 168 -6.13 6.82 2.85
N LEU A 169 -5.40 7.92 3.06
CA LEU A 169 -4.16 7.88 3.83
C LEU A 169 -4.47 7.80 5.34
N PRO A 170 -3.58 7.21 6.16
CA PRO A 170 -3.74 7.16 7.62
C PRO A 170 -3.97 8.56 8.22
N ALA A 171 -4.76 8.67 9.28
CA ALA A 171 -5.17 9.95 9.88
C ALA A 171 -4.04 10.77 10.55
N VAL A 172 -2.77 10.34 10.40
CA VAL A 172 -1.59 11.16 10.69
C VAL A 172 -1.32 12.22 9.62
N TYR A 173 -1.88 12.04 8.41
CA TYR A 173 -1.84 13.02 7.32
C TYR A 173 -3.14 13.84 7.36
N GLY A 174 -3.05 15.05 7.89
CA GLY A 174 -4.13 16.03 7.87
C GLY A 174 -4.22 16.81 6.56
N LYS A 175 -3.09 16.92 5.83
CA LYS A 175 -2.98 17.66 4.57
C LYS A 175 -2.24 16.93 3.46
N ALA A 176 -2.48 17.35 2.22
CA ALA A 176 -1.84 16.74 1.04
C ALA A 176 -0.30 16.93 1.01
N GLU A 177 0.23 18.04 1.52
CA GLU A 177 1.67 18.32 1.53
C GLU A 177 2.44 17.58 2.63
N GLU A 178 1.75 17.04 3.63
CA GLU A 178 2.33 16.26 4.73
C GLU A 178 2.68 14.84 4.27
N ALA A 179 1.98 14.32 3.26
CA ALA A 179 2.22 13.01 2.70
C ALA A 179 3.49 12.99 1.82
N PRO A 180 4.32 11.92 1.88
CA PRO A 180 5.47 11.76 0.99
C PRO A 180 5.08 11.88 -0.48
N LYS A 181 5.66 12.82 -1.24
CA LYS A 181 5.26 13.03 -2.64
C LYS A 181 5.58 11.80 -3.50
N PRO A 182 4.67 11.32 -4.38
CA PRO A 182 4.92 10.14 -5.22
C PRO A 182 6.06 10.37 -6.22
N THR A 183 6.65 9.29 -6.74
CA THR A 183 7.55 9.35 -7.91
C THR A 183 6.86 8.97 -9.23
N ASP A 184 5.61 8.52 -9.19
CA ASP A 184 4.78 8.21 -10.34
C ASP A 184 3.74 9.32 -10.53
N GLU A 185 3.83 10.07 -11.63
CA GLU A 185 2.98 11.24 -11.92
C GLU A 185 1.49 10.89 -12.06
N ARG A 186 1.15 9.60 -12.20
CA ARG A 186 -0.23 9.12 -12.23
C ARG A 186 -0.89 9.06 -10.84
N VAL A 187 -0.09 9.13 -9.77
CA VAL A 187 -0.58 9.18 -8.39
C VAL A 187 -0.75 10.62 -7.97
N VAL A 188 -2.00 11.02 -7.74
CA VAL A 188 -2.34 12.37 -7.27
C VAL A 188 -2.78 12.29 -5.81
N ILE A 189 -2.13 13.07 -4.94
CA ILE A 189 -2.57 13.25 -3.55
C ILE A 189 -3.57 14.40 -3.52
N LYS A 190 -4.71 14.19 -2.84
CA LYS A 190 -5.79 15.18 -2.72
C LYS A 190 -6.35 15.22 -1.30
N GLU A 191 -6.82 16.40 -0.91
CA GLU A 191 -7.69 16.54 0.26
C GLU A 191 -9.15 16.35 -0.20
N GLU A 192 -9.88 15.47 0.47
CA GLU A 192 -11.32 15.33 0.31
C GLU A 192 -12.02 15.84 1.58
N GLY A 193 -12.86 16.86 1.43
CA GLY A 193 -13.54 17.53 2.56
C GLY A 193 -14.55 16.66 3.32
N ALA A 194 -15.13 17.25 4.37
CA ALA A 194 -16.19 16.61 5.16
C ALA A 194 -17.40 16.27 4.27
N ARG A 195 -17.92 15.04 4.41
CA ARG A 195 -18.80 14.44 3.39
C ARG A 195 -19.80 13.46 3.98
N LYS A 196 -21.00 13.40 3.41
CA LYS A 196 -22.11 12.54 3.86
C LYS A 196 -22.44 11.52 2.77
N TYR A 197 -22.60 10.26 3.16
CA TYR A 197 -22.98 9.16 2.28
C TYR A 197 -24.16 8.38 2.86
N GLY A 198 -25.06 7.94 1.99
CA GLY A 198 -25.81 6.70 2.22
C GLY A 198 -24.90 5.51 1.91
N VAL A 199 -24.90 4.50 2.76
CA VAL A 199 -23.99 3.34 2.68
C VAL A 199 -24.75 2.04 2.87
N VAL A 200 -24.55 1.08 1.97
CA VAL A 200 -25.00 -0.31 2.12
C VAL A 200 -23.81 -1.26 2.15
N LYS A 201 -23.73 -2.07 3.20
CA LYS A 201 -22.67 -3.07 3.43
C LYS A 201 -23.11 -4.45 2.94
N PHE A 202 -22.21 -5.19 2.31
CA PHE A 202 -22.49 -6.53 1.80
C PHE A 202 -21.27 -7.45 1.80
N GLY A 203 -21.53 -8.75 1.99
CA GLY A 203 -20.53 -9.81 1.89
C GLY A 203 -20.30 -10.26 0.44
N GLY A 204 -19.25 -11.05 0.20
CA GLY A 204 -19.08 -11.78 -1.07
C GLY A 204 -18.20 -11.09 -2.12
N VAL A 205 -18.40 -11.49 -3.39
CA VAL A 205 -17.73 -10.89 -4.54
C VAL A 205 -18.51 -9.66 -5.01
N ALA A 206 -17.85 -8.50 -5.05
CA ALA A 206 -18.38 -7.30 -5.70
C ALA A 206 -18.27 -7.40 -7.23
N SER A 207 -19.09 -8.24 -7.86
CA SER A 207 -19.27 -8.24 -9.31
C SER A 207 -20.05 -7.00 -9.76
N GLU A 208 -19.97 -6.62 -11.04
CA GLU A 208 -20.72 -5.46 -11.54
C GLU A 208 -22.22 -5.58 -11.33
N GLU A 209 -22.77 -6.78 -11.48
CA GLU A 209 -24.19 -7.07 -11.29
C GLU A 209 -24.62 -6.85 -9.84
N VAL A 210 -23.89 -7.43 -8.87
CA VAL A 210 -24.15 -7.27 -7.44
C VAL A 210 -24.00 -5.80 -7.02
N VAL A 211 -22.97 -5.11 -7.52
CA VAL A 211 -22.77 -3.68 -7.24
C VAL A 211 -23.93 -2.85 -7.78
N ARG A 212 -24.31 -3.03 -9.05
CA ARG A 212 -25.42 -2.32 -9.71
C ARG A 212 -26.76 -2.56 -9.00
N GLU A 213 -27.02 -3.79 -8.53
CA GLU A 213 -28.19 -4.12 -7.73
C GLU A 213 -28.21 -3.35 -6.40
N LYS A 214 -27.07 -3.30 -5.70
CA LYS A 214 -26.91 -2.57 -4.43
C LYS A 214 -27.02 -1.06 -4.61
N VAL A 215 -26.43 -0.49 -5.66
CA VAL A 215 -26.57 0.95 -5.98
C VAL A 215 -28.03 1.29 -6.29
N LYS A 216 -28.70 0.52 -7.16
CA LYS A 216 -30.11 0.74 -7.50
C LYS A 216 -31.02 0.70 -6.28
N LYS A 217 -30.86 -0.30 -5.41
CA LYS A 217 -31.65 -0.40 -4.17
C LYS A 217 -31.37 0.77 -3.24
N LEU A 218 -30.10 1.09 -2.99
CA LEU A 218 -29.71 2.19 -2.12
C LEU A 218 -30.24 3.55 -2.60
N ARG A 219 -30.19 3.86 -3.91
CA ARG A 219 -30.78 5.11 -4.44
C ARG A 219 -32.27 5.22 -4.10
N VAL A 220 -33.05 4.18 -4.40
CA VAL A 220 -34.49 4.17 -4.13
C VAL A 220 -34.77 4.33 -2.63
N SER A 221 -34.04 3.64 -1.75
CA SER A 221 -34.21 3.79 -0.29
C SER A 221 -33.81 5.17 0.24
N LEU A 222 -32.83 5.83 -0.38
CA LEU A 222 -32.42 7.21 -0.04
C LEU A 222 -33.43 8.25 -0.52
N GLU A 223 -33.87 8.13 -1.78
CA GLU A 223 -34.83 9.04 -2.43
C GLU A 223 -36.21 8.97 -1.74
N ASN A 224 -36.69 7.77 -1.39
CA ASN A 224 -37.92 7.57 -0.63
C ASN A 224 -37.86 8.20 0.78
N ASP A 225 -36.70 8.16 1.42
CA ASP A 225 -36.46 8.76 2.75
C ASP A 225 -36.10 10.25 2.68
N GLY A 226 -36.18 10.88 1.51
CA GLY A 226 -36.00 12.32 1.30
C GLY A 226 -34.55 12.79 1.19
N PHE A 227 -33.57 11.90 1.08
CA PHE A 227 -32.17 12.27 0.87
C PHE A 227 -31.89 12.60 -0.60
N LYS A 228 -31.26 13.75 -0.86
CA LYS A 228 -30.87 14.16 -2.20
C LYS A 228 -29.55 13.50 -2.58
N VAL A 229 -29.56 12.62 -3.59
CA VAL A 229 -28.33 12.03 -4.16
C VAL A 229 -27.57 13.10 -4.95
N VAL A 230 -26.27 13.28 -4.67
CA VAL A 230 -25.43 14.34 -5.25
C VAL A 230 -24.14 13.85 -5.93
N GLY A 231 -24.13 12.61 -6.41
CA GLY A 231 -23.04 12.13 -7.27
C GLY A 231 -23.10 10.64 -7.60
N ASN A 232 -22.08 10.18 -8.32
CA ASN A 232 -21.86 8.76 -8.61
C ASN A 232 -21.56 7.95 -7.33
N PHE A 233 -21.82 6.65 -7.38
CA PHE A 233 -21.50 5.75 -6.28
C PHE A 233 -19.98 5.51 -6.17
N LEU A 234 -19.57 5.07 -4.99
CA LEU A 234 -18.24 4.61 -4.66
C LEU A 234 -18.32 3.15 -4.21
N LEU A 235 -17.41 2.30 -4.68
CA LEU A 235 -17.26 0.93 -4.19
C LEU A 235 -16.06 0.86 -3.22
N GLY A 236 -16.34 0.66 -1.93
CA GLY A 236 -15.33 0.39 -0.91
C GLY A 236 -15.08 -1.11 -0.75
N ARG A 237 -13.86 -1.57 -1.00
CA ARG A 237 -13.42 -2.96 -0.80
C ARG A 237 -12.48 -3.02 0.41
N TYR A 238 -12.89 -3.71 1.48
CA TYR A 238 -12.15 -3.71 2.75
C TYR A 238 -11.14 -4.84 2.92
N ASN A 239 -11.27 -5.91 2.13
CA ASN A 239 -10.46 -7.12 2.27
C ASN A 239 -9.62 -7.38 1.01
N PRO A 240 -8.39 -7.88 1.16
CA PRO A 240 -7.48 -8.12 0.04
C PRO A 240 -7.94 -9.28 -0.87
N PRO A 241 -7.40 -9.38 -2.11
CA PRO A 241 -7.83 -10.39 -3.10
C PRO A 241 -7.70 -11.86 -2.67
N TRP A 242 -6.93 -12.17 -1.62
CA TRP A 242 -6.74 -13.52 -1.07
C TRP A 242 -7.69 -13.88 0.09
N THR A 243 -8.48 -12.95 0.61
CA THR A 243 -9.55 -13.27 1.58
C THR A 243 -10.59 -14.18 0.92
N ILE A 244 -11.09 -15.19 1.64
CA ILE A 244 -12.14 -16.10 1.13
C ILE A 244 -13.38 -15.26 0.75
N PRO A 245 -13.93 -15.38 -0.47
CA PRO A 245 -14.97 -14.47 -0.98
C PRO A 245 -16.13 -14.21 -0.04
N VAL A 246 -16.68 -15.25 0.60
CA VAL A 246 -17.83 -15.15 1.53
C VAL A 246 -17.54 -14.24 2.73
N PHE A 247 -16.29 -14.15 3.18
CA PHE A 247 -15.87 -13.32 4.31
C PHE A 247 -15.36 -11.93 3.91
N ARG A 248 -15.39 -11.56 2.62
CA ARG A 248 -15.05 -10.20 2.17
C ARG A 248 -16.15 -9.22 2.54
N THR A 249 -15.78 -8.11 3.16
CA THR A 249 -16.63 -6.94 3.36
C THR A 249 -16.47 -5.96 2.21
N ASN A 250 -17.59 -5.57 1.61
CA ASN A 250 -17.68 -4.53 0.60
C ASN A 250 -18.78 -3.53 1.02
N GLU A 251 -18.66 -2.28 0.56
CA GLU A 251 -19.68 -1.25 0.75
C GLU A 251 -19.91 -0.48 -0.55
N VAL A 252 -21.17 -0.23 -0.87
CA VAL A 252 -21.56 0.80 -1.85
C VAL A 252 -21.93 2.05 -1.08
N MET A 253 -21.33 3.18 -1.45
CA MET A 253 -21.52 4.50 -0.82
C MET A 253 -22.02 5.50 -1.87
N ILE A 254 -23.06 6.28 -1.58
CA ILE A 254 -23.65 7.26 -2.51
C ILE A 254 -23.64 8.64 -1.84
N PRO A 255 -23.06 9.69 -2.45
CA PRO A 255 -23.04 11.04 -1.89
C PRO A 255 -24.47 11.57 -1.68
N VAL A 256 -24.76 12.13 -0.51
CA VAL A 256 -26.07 12.71 -0.20
C VAL A 256 -25.99 14.02 0.58
N GLU A 257 -26.96 14.90 0.33
CA GLU A 257 -27.27 16.08 1.14
C GLU A 257 -28.43 15.80 2.11
#